data_AF-A0A4R9JV77-F1
#
_entry.id   AF-A0A4R9JV77-F1
#
_cell.length_a   1.000
_cell.length_b   1.000
_cell.length_c   1.000
_cell.angle_alpha   90.00
_cell.angle_beta   90.00
_cell.angle_gamma   90.00
#
_symmetry.space_group_name_H-M   'P 1'
#
loop_
_entity.id
_entity.type
_entity.pdbx_description
1 polymer ?
#
loop_
_entity_poly.entity_id
_entity_poly.type
_entity_poly.pdbx_seq_one_letter_code
_entity_poly.pdbx_strand_id
1 'polypeptide(L)'
;MEKNSERIAIVLDFLIFGGSVLCILMWFLGNPLFYRADGPVMSIFAAISLFILTGNRLARRYFYLWPFTQSIAFLLIVGGGNLSSILMLVSVPAVHVNANSSFVMTSIFTSMGFILFSIYEILLSLRRTPKNVFILDDILIHLALVPGALSLIGHLFHNPTYLSMGLDSRVGISILEMCFMAALAASTILSNKNLFLWQFLKGGVGNQILFIVLFANQYIAPLLYLFFTKDAFEQQAFGAELFIMIGGVVATLGFLLSQAYAQNKNVVEHQV
;
A
#
# COMPACT_ATOMS: atom_id res chain seq x y z
N MET A 1 0.58 -5.41 25.20
CA MET A 1 0.47 -5.46 23.72
C MET A 1 1.00 -4.18 23.07
N GLU A 2 0.64 -2.99 23.58
CA GLU A 2 0.91 -1.69 22.93
C GLU A 2 2.39 -1.28 22.83
N LYS A 3 3.23 -1.63 23.80
CA LYS A 3 4.69 -1.34 23.73
C LYS A 3 5.41 -2.20 22.69
N ASN A 4 4.91 -3.42 22.44
CA ASN A 4 5.52 -4.34 21.48
C ASN A 4 5.14 -3.98 20.04
N SER A 5 3.88 -3.57 19.78
CA SER A 5 3.46 -3.16 18.44
C SER A 5 4.23 -1.94 17.94
N GLU A 6 4.42 -0.93 18.80
CA GLU A 6 5.18 0.26 18.47
C GLU A 6 6.66 -0.05 18.22
N ARG A 7 7.26 -0.95 19.01
CA ARG A 7 8.63 -1.40 18.79
C ARG A 7 8.79 -2.14 17.47
N ILE A 8 7.83 -2.99 17.10
CA ILE A 8 7.84 -3.70 15.81
C ILE A 8 7.71 -2.69 14.66
N ALA A 9 6.79 -1.71 14.76
CA ALA A 9 6.64 -0.66 13.74
C ALA A 9 7.95 0.11 13.52
N ILE A 10 8.64 0.48 14.60
CA ILE A 10 9.96 1.13 14.54
C ILE A 10 10.98 0.25 13.78
N VAL A 11 11.06 -1.04 14.12
CA VAL A 11 11.98 -1.97 13.46
C VAL A 11 11.66 -2.09 11.97
N LEU A 12 10.38 -2.18 11.60
CA LEU A 12 9.95 -2.20 10.20
C LEU A 12 10.34 -0.91 9.48
N ASP A 13 10.11 0.27 10.07
CA ASP A 13 10.52 1.55 9.49
C ASP A 13 12.03 1.58 9.22
N PHE A 14 12.87 1.12 10.16
CA PHE A 14 14.32 1.04 9.97
C PHE A 14 14.73 0.03 8.89
N LEU A 15 14.07 -1.13 8.82
CA LEU A 15 14.36 -2.14 7.80
C LEU A 15 14.02 -1.63 6.40
N ILE A 16 12.87 -0.98 6.24
CA ILE A 16 12.47 -0.39 4.96
C ILE A 16 13.41 0.77 4.61
N PHE A 17 13.76 1.63 5.56
CA PHE A 17 14.69 2.72 5.35
C PHE A 17 16.06 2.20 4.88
N GLY A 18 16.68 1.27 5.62
CA GLY A 18 17.97 0.68 5.25
C GLY A 18 17.91 -0.08 3.91
N GLY A 19 16.83 -0.84 3.70
CA GLY A 19 16.59 -1.56 2.44
C GLY A 19 16.44 -0.62 1.24
N SER A 20 15.75 0.50 1.40
CA SER A 20 15.61 1.52 0.35
C SER A 20 16.94 2.20 0.02
N VAL A 21 17.76 2.53 1.03
CA VAL A 21 19.13 3.05 0.83
C VAL A 21 19.97 2.07 0.02
N LEU A 22 19.94 0.78 0.39
CA LEU A 22 20.65 -0.25 -0.35
C LEU A 22 20.18 -0.34 -1.80
N CYS A 23 18.87 -0.34 -2.05
CA CYS A 23 18.32 -0.36 -3.41
C CYS A 23 18.81 0.84 -4.24
N ILE A 24 18.76 2.05 -3.66
CA ILE A 24 19.23 3.28 -4.32
C ILE A 24 20.72 3.16 -4.68
N LEU A 25 21.56 2.71 -3.75
CA LEU A 25 23.00 2.53 -3.99
C LEU A 25 23.26 1.52 -5.11
N MET A 26 22.55 0.38 -5.10
CA MET A 26 22.70 -0.66 -6.12
C MET A 26 22.27 -0.17 -7.51
N TRP A 27 21.25 0.70 -7.61
CA TRP A 27 20.93 1.39 -8.86
C TRP A 27 22.07 2.28 -9.35
N PHE A 28 22.68 3.09 -8.48
CA PHE A 28 23.82 3.94 -8.85
C PHE A 28 25.07 3.15 -9.25
N LEU A 29 25.28 1.98 -8.66
CA LEU A 29 26.36 1.06 -9.02
C LEU A 29 26.08 0.27 -10.31
N GLY A 30 24.94 0.52 -10.98
CA GLY A 30 24.56 -0.16 -12.22
C GLY A 30 24.14 -1.62 -12.04
N ASN A 31 23.92 -2.08 -10.81
CA ASN A 31 23.57 -3.46 -10.48
C ASN A 31 22.30 -3.52 -9.61
N PRO A 32 21.12 -3.15 -10.12
CA PRO A 32 19.90 -3.13 -9.31
C PRO A 32 19.61 -4.50 -8.69
N LEU A 33 19.10 -4.51 -7.46
CA LEU A 33 18.83 -5.76 -6.74
C LEU A 33 17.78 -6.60 -7.48
N PHE A 34 18.08 -7.89 -7.65
CA PHE A 34 17.21 -8.85 -8.33
C PHE A 34 16.79 -8.44 -9.75
N TYR A 35 17.61 -7.64 -10.44
CA TYR A 35 17.33 -7.18 -11.80
C TYR A 35 17.15 -8.35 -12.77
N ARG A 36 16.10 -8.26 -13.59
CA ARG A 36 15.85 -9.11 -14.75
C ARG A 36 15.38 -8.23 -15.90
N ALA A 37 15.85 -8.51 -17.12
CA ALA A 37 15.49 -7.71 -18.29
C ALA A 37 14.04 -7.95 -18.74
N ASP A 38 13.50 -9.13 -18.42
CA ASP A 38 12.20 -9.64 -18.82
C ASP A 38 11.18 -9.67 -17.67
N GLY A 39 11.48 -9.04 -16.53
CA GLY A 39 10.61 -9.06 -15.37
C GLY A 39 10.72 -7.84 -14.47
N PRO A 40 9.82 -7.71 -13.49
CA PRO A 40 9.72 -6.53 -12.65
C PRO A 40 10.96 -6.34 -11.80
N VAL A 41 11.41 -5.09 -11.71
CA VAL A 41 12.47 -4.70 -10.78
C VAL A 41 11.99 -3.52 -9.95
N MET A 42 12.36 -3.50 -8.67
CA MET A 42 12.07 -2.37 -7.80
C MET A 42 12.76 -1.12 -8.37
N SER A 43 11.96 -0.14 -8.79
CA SER A 43 12.46 1.05 -9.46
C SER A 43 13.27 1.93 -8.49
N ILE A 44 14.18 2.74 -9.02
CA ILE A 44 14.90 3.72 -8.20
C ILE A 44 13.92 4.73 -7.56
N PHE A 45 12.86 5.08 -8.27
CA PHE A 45 11.84 6.03 -7.79
C PHE A 45 10.97 5.44 -6.67
N ALA A 46 10.67 4.14 -6.73
CA ALA A 46 10.00 3.42 -5.65
C ALA A 46 10.90 3.35 -4.40
N ALA A 47 12.20 3.07 -4.60
CA ALA A 47 13.17 3.09 -3.51
C ALA A 47 13.29 4.48 -2.87
N ILE A 48 13.35 5.55 -3.67
CA ILE A 48 13.35 6.94 -3.18
C ILE A 48 12.05 7.25 -2.42
N SER A 49 10.89 6.80 -2.93
CA SER A 49 9.60 7.00 -2.26
C SER A 49 9.56 6.35 -0.87
N LEU A 50 10.05 5.11 -0.75
CA LEU A 50 10.16 4.40 0.52
C LEU A 50 11.16 5.09 1.47
N PHE A 51 12.31 5.50 0.95
CA PHE A 51 13.32 6.25 1.69
C PHE A 51 12.74 7.53 2.30
N ILE A 52 12.02 8.32 1.49
CA ILE A 52 11.42 9.57 1.96
C ILE A 52 10.31 9.30 2.98
N LEU A 53 9.40 8.35 2.70
CA LEU A 53 8.29 8.02 3.61
C LEU A 53 8.79 7.57 4.98
N THR A 54 9.68 6.58 5.01
CA THR A 54 10.20 6.00 6.25
C THR A 54 11.22 6.90 6.93
N GLY A 55 12.05 7.59 6.15
CA GLY A 55 12.95 8.63 6.65
C GLY A 55 12.18 9.75 7.35
N ASN A 56 11.08 10.21 6.77
CA ASN A 56 10.22 11.24 7.39
C ASN A 56 9.50 10.73 8.65
N ARG A 57 9.11 9.45 8.71
CA ARG A 57 8.59 8.83 9.95
C ARG A 57 9.64 8.76 11.05
N LEU A 58 10.82 8.26 10.73
CA LEU A 58 11.94 8.16 11.66
C LEU A 58 12.39 9.55 12.13
N ALA A 59 12.44 10.53 11.22
CA ALA A 59 12.84 11.88 11.55
C ALA A 59 11.86 12.56 12.52
N ARG A 60 10.55 12.47 12.27
CA ARG A 60 9.51 12.95 13.21
C ARG A 60 9.58 12.26 14.58
N ARG A 61 10.02 11.00 14.63
CA ARG A 61 10.12 10.22 15.87
C ARG A 61 11.36 10.57 16.70
N TYR A 62 12.51 10.75 16.06
CA TYR A 62 13.80 10.89 16.75
C TYR A 62 14.36 12.31 16.80
N PHE A 63 13.93 13.22 15.91
CA PHE A 63 14.34 14.61 15.92
C PHE A 63 13.21 15.50 16.44
N TYR A 64 13.35 15.95 17.68
CA TYR A 64 12.36 16.82 18.35
C TYR A 64 12.07 18.12 17.57
N LEU A 65 13.07 18.65 16.86
CA LEU A 65 12.95 19.90 16.08
C LEU A 65 12.58 19.66 14.60
N TRP A 66 12.19 18.44 14.21
CA TRP A 66 11.84 18.16 12.82
C TRP A 66 10.65 19.01 12.37
N PRO A 67 10.80 19.90 11.38
CA PRO A 67 9.74 20.82 11.01
C PRO A 67 8.54 20.10 10.37
N PHE A 68 7.35 20.49 10.81
CA PHE A 68 6.09 20.04 10.22
C PHE A 68 6.03 20.33 8.72
N THR A 69 6.41 21.54 8.30
CA THR A 69 6.39 21.96 6.89
C THR A 69 7.28 21.10 6.00
N GLN A 70 8.46 20.70 6.50
CA GLN A 70 9.35 19.77 5.79
C GLN A 70 8.72 18.38 5.66
N SER A 71 8.03 17.90 6.71
CA SER A 71 7.32 16.63 6.66
C SER A 71 6.27 16.62 5.56
N ILE A 72 5.46 17.67 5.45
CA ILE A 72 4.44 17.79 4.40
C ILE A 72 5.08 17.90 3.02
N ALA A 73 6.14 18.70 2.86
CA ALA A 73 6.84 18.84 1.59
C ALA A 73 7.39 17.50 1.08
N PHE A 74 8.02 16.71 1.95
CA PHE A 74 8.52 15.38 1.59
C PHE A 74 7.40 14.42 1.16
N LEU A 75 6.26 14.45 1.84
CA LEU A 75 5.10 13.62 1.47
C LEU A 75 4.49 14.06 0.13
N LEU A 76 4.44 15.36 -0.15
CA LEU A 76 3.99 15.88 -1.44
C LEU A 76 4.95 15.55 -2.59
N ILE A 77 6.27 15.50 -2.33
CA ILE A 77 7.26 15.02 -3.31
C ILE A 77 6.98 13.56 -3.68
N VAL A 78 6.72 12.70 -2.68
CA VAL A 78 6.37 11.29 -2.94
C VAL A 78 5.06 11.20 -3.72
N GLY A 79 4.00 11.89 -3.28
CA GLY A 79 2.73 11.89 -3.99
C GLY A 79 2.84 12.40 -5.43
N GLY A 80 3.50 13.54 -5.63
CA GLY A 80 3.69 14.17 -6.94
C GLY A 80 4.56 13.35 -7.90
N GLY A 81 5.67 12.78 -7.42
CA GLY A 81 6.55 11.94 -8.22
C GLY A 81 5.87 10.65 -8.70
N ASN A 82 5.06 10.03 -7.84
CA ASN A 82 4.29 8.84 -8.20
C ASN A 82 3.10 9.18 -9.11
N LEU A 83 2.44 10.32 -8.92
CA LEU A 83 1.43 10.80 -9.86
C LEU A 83 2.03 11.05 -11.25
N SER A 84 3.22 11.68 -11.30
CA SER A 84 3.95 11.87 -12.56
C SER A 84 4.33 10.54 -13.22
N SER A 85 4.68 9.52 -12.45
CA SER A 85 4.98 8.17 -12.97
C SER A 85 3.74 7.56 -13.63
N ILE A 86 2.57 7.66 -12.99
CA ILE A 86 1.29 7.19 -13.56
C ILE A 86 0.99 7.93 -14.86
N LEU A 87 1.06 9.26 -14.85
CA LEU A 87 0.78 10.08 -16.04
C LEU A 87 1.74 9.73 -17.18
N MET A 88 3.02 9.51 -16.89
CA MET A 88 3.99 9.09 -17.90
C MET A 88 3.64 7.71 -18.49
N LEU A 89 3.24 6.75 -17.66
CA LEU A 89 2.87 5.40 -18.11
C LEU A 89 1.54 5.33 -18.86
N VAL A 90 0.60 6.22 -18.58
CA VAL A 90 -0.74 6.24 -19.20
C VAL A 90 -0.80 7.16 -20.42
N SER A 91 -0.05 8.26 -20.44
CA SER A 91 -0.18 9.31 -21.46
C SER A 91 0.93 9.31 -22.51
N VAL A 92 2.11 8.74 -22.23
CA VAL A 92 3.20 8.76 -23.20
C VAL A 92 2.99 7.69 -24.27
N PRO A 93 2.99 8.03 -25.57
CA PRO A 93 2.90 7.04 -26.64
C PRO A 93 4.05 6.04 -26.51
N ALA A 94 3.79 4.76 -26.76
CA ALA A 94 4.75 3.66 -26.68
C ALA A 94 6.13 3.96 -27.29
N VAL A 95 6.13 4.74 -28.39
CA VAL A 95 7.33 5.12 -29.17
C VAL A 95 8.27 6.07 -28.41
N HIS A 96 7.79 6.81 -27.42
CA HIS A 96 8.57 7.80 -26.65
C HIS A 96 9.10 7.27 -25.32
N VAL A 97 8.62 6.10 -24.87
CA VAL A 97 9.18 5.43 -23.69
C VAL A 97 10.42 4.68 -24.14
N ASN A 98 11.60 5.22 -23.82
CA ASN A 98 12.85 4.56 -24.12
C ASN A 98 13.03 3.33 -23.20
N ALA A 99 12.59 2.15 -23.67
CA ALA A 99 12.81 0.88 -22.98
C ALA A 99 14.30 0.54 -22.77
N ASN A 100 15.21 1.24 -23.45
CA ASN A 100 16.66 1.12 -23.23
C ASN A 100 17.20 2.10 -22.18
N SER A 101 16.35 2.92 -21.55
CA SER A 101 16.74 3.72 -20.39
C SER A 101 17.28 2.80 -19.29
N SER A 102 18.37 3.22 -18.67
CA SER A 102 18.92 2.57 -17.48
C SER A 102 18.00 2.75 -16.27
N PHE A 103 17.19 3.81 -16.22
CA PHE A 103 16.24 4.04 -15.15
C PHE A 103 14.84 3.56 -15.53
N VAL A 104 14.22 2.85 -14.60
CA VAL A 104 12.90 2.25 -14.74
C VAL A 104 11.89 3.10 -13.95
N MET A 105 10.70 3.32 -14.51
CA MET A 105 9.60 4.02 -13.82
C MET A 105 8.99 3.16 -12.71
N THR A 106 8.37 3.78 -11.71
CA THR A 106 7.52 3.05 -10.76
C THR A 106 6.21 2.63 -11.43
N SER A 107 5.79 1.39 -11.22
CA SER A 107 4.52 0.85 -11.73
C SER A 107 3.32 1.72 -11.35
N ILE A 108 2.21 1.62 -12.10
CA ILE A 108 0.98 2.35 -11.80
C ILE A 108 0.44 1.95 -10.42
N PHE A 109 0.40 0.65 -10.15
CA PHE A 109 -0.13 0.09 -8.91
C PHE A 109 0.69 0.47 -7.68
N THR A 110 2.02 0.48 -7.78
CA THR A 110 2.89 0.90 -6.67
C THR A 110 2.79 2.39 -6.47
N SER A 111 2.74 3.15 -7.56
CA SER A 111 2.55 4.60 -7.51
C SER A 111 1.23 4.97 -6.81
N MET A 112 0.13 4.26 -7.11
CA MET A 112 -1.13 4.40 -6.40
C MET A 112 -0.99 4.13 -4.90
N GLY A 113 -0.30 3.04 -4.54
CA GLY A 113 -0.01 2.72 -3.13
C GLY A 113 0.75 3.85 -2.43
N PHE A 114 1.81 4.39 -3.03
CA PHE A 114 2.57 5.50 -2.46
C PHE A 114 1.77 6.79 -2.35
N ILE A 115 0.92 7.10 -3.33
CA ILE A 115 0.02 8.26 -3.26
C ILE A 115 -0.93 8.11 -2.07
N LEU A 116 -1.57 6.94 -1.90
CA LEU A 116 -2.48 6.68 -0.79
C LEU A 116 -1.76 6.74 0.56
N PHE A 117 -0.57 6.16 0.69
CA PHE A 117 0.25 6.28 1.91
C PHE A 117 0.66 7.73 2.20
N SER A 118 1.00 8.51 1.16
CA SER A 118 1.37 9.91 1.32
C SER A 118 0.18 10.75 1.78
N ILE A 119 -1.00 10.54 1.20
CA ILE A 119 -2.25 11.18 1.62
C ILE A 119 -2.58 10.81 3.07
N TYR A 120 -2.48 9.52 3.41
CA TYR A 120 -2.68 9.03 4.77
C TYR A 120 -1.75 9.74 5.77
N GLU A 121 -0.46 9.82 5.47
CA GLU A 121 0.53 10.48 6.34
C GLU A 121 0.32 11.99 6.48
N ILE A 122 -0.09 12.65 5.40
CA ILE A 122 -0.46 14.07 5.41
C ILE A 122 -1.67 14.27 6.33
N LEU A 123 -2.70 13.44 6.19
CA LEU A 123 -3.90 13.51 7.02
C LEU A 123 -3.59 13.24 8.48
N LEU A 124 -2.76 12.24 8.79
CA LEU A 124 -2.29 11.94 10.14
C LEU A 124 -1.52 13.13 10.75
N SER A 125 -0.77 13.86 9.93
CA SER A 125 0.00 15.02 10.39
C SER A 125 -0.86 16.26 10.57
N LEU A 126 -1.88 16.46 9.71
CA LEU A 126 -2.79 17.62 9.76
C LEU A 126 -3.93 17.46 10.77
N ARG A 127 -4.40 16.23 10.98
CA ARG A 127 -5.52 15.92 11.87
C ARG A 127 -4.99 15.21 13.09
N ARG A 128 -5.27 15.74 14.29
CA ARG A 128 -5.39 14.85 15.46
C ARG A 128 -6.50 13.86 15.12
N THR A 129 -6.16 12.58 14.92
CA THR A 129 -7.09 11.51 14.51
C THR A 129 -8.49 11.78 15.07
N PRO A 130 -9.45 12.23 14.24
CA PRO A 130 -10.68 12.76 14.78
C PRO A 130 -11.47 11.59 15.40
N LYS A 131 -12.08 11.82 16.56
CA LYS A 131 -13.14 10.94 17.11
C LYS A 131 -14.40 11.08 16.24
N ASN A 132 -14.30 10.75 14.96
CA ASN A 132 -15.38 10.93 14.00
C ASN A 132 -15.69 9.57 13.36
N VAL A 133 -16.94 9.39 12.96
CA VAL A 133 -17.49 8.14 12.41
C VAL A 133 -16.73 7.69 11.16
N PHE A 134 -16.14 8.65 10.45
CA PHE A 134 -15.42 8.39 9.21
C PHE A 134 -14.07 7.73 9.53
N ILE A 135 -14.03 6.40 9.41
CA ILE A 135 -12.86 5.52 9.55
C ILE A 135 -11.85 5.70 8.40
N LEU A 136 -11.49 6.96 8.12
CA LEU A 136 -10.68 7.38 6.97
C LEU A 136 -9.34 6.68 6.95
N ASP A 137 -8.70 6.55 8.10
CA ASP A 137 -7.42 5.88 8.27
C ASP A 137 -7.52 4.41 7.85
N ASP A 138 -8.54 3.70 8.36
CA ASP A 138 -8.80 2.31 8.00
C ASP A 138 -9.11 2.16 6.50
N ILE A 139 -9.93 3.06 5.92
CA ILE A 139 -10.26 3.07 4.48
C ILE A 139 -9.00 3.25 3.63
N LEU A 140 -8.17 4.25 3.93
CA LEU A 140 -6.96 4.53 3.16
C LEU A 140 -5.97 3.38 3.22
N ILE A 141 -5.81 2.75 4.38
CA ILE A 141 -4.92 1.58 4.53
C ILE A 141 -5.45 0.40 3.72
N HIS A 142 -6.75 0.09 3.76
CA HIS A 142 -7.31 -1.01 2.96
C HIS A 142 -7.17 -0.74 1.46
N LEU A 143 -7.45 0.48 1.00
CA LEU A 143 -7.28 0.86 -0.40
C LEU A 143 -5.81 0.80 -0.83
N ALA A 144 -4.85 1.13 0.05
CA ALA A 144 -3.43 1.02 -0.24
C ALA A 144 -2.95 -0.43 -0.38
N LEU A 145 -3.65 -1.41 0.20
CA LEU A 145 -3.34 -2.84 0.07
C LEU A 145 -3.87 -3.45 -1.23
N VAL A 146 -4.90 -2.86 -1.84
CA VAL A 146 -5.54 -3.39 -3.07
C VAL A 146 -4.55 -3.56 -4.22
N PRO A 147 -3.71 -2.57 -4.59
CA PRO A 147 -2.74 -2.74 -5.67
C PRO A 147 -1.74 -3.88 -5.40
N GLY A 148 -1.30 -4.05 -4.15
CA GLY A 148 -0.39 -5.13 -3.76
C GLY A 148 -1.04 -6.51 -3.89
N ALA A 149 -2.31 -6.65 -3.50
CA ALA A 149 -3.06 -7.90 -3.66
C ALA A 149 -3.26 -8.26 -5.14
N LEU A 150 -3.56 -7.28 -5.99
CA LEU A 150 -3.63 -7.47 -7.45
C LEU A 150 -2.30 -7.96 -8.01
N SER A 151 -1.18 -7.38 -7.60
CA SER A 151 0.13 -7.84 -8.07
C SER A 151 0.52 -9.21 -7.53
N LEU A 152 0.03 -9.60 -6.35
CA LEU A 152 0.20 -10.98 -5.89
C LEU A 152 -0.50 -11.98 -6.83
N ILE A 153 -1.72 -11.66 -7.27
CA ILE A 153 -2.42 -12.45 -8.31
C ILE A 153 -1.57 -12.50 -9.58
N GLY A 154 -1.04 -11.36 -10.01
CA GLY A 154 -0.16 -11.27 -11.19
C GLY A 154 1.07 -12.17 -11.11
N HIS A 155 1.73 -12.25 -9.95
CA HIS A 155 2.88 -13.14 -9.72
C HIS A 155 2.49 -14.61 -9.66
N LEU A 156 1.39 -14.94 -8.98
CA LEU A 156 0.96 -16.34 -8.81
C LEU A 156 0.47 -16.98 -10.11
N PHE A 157 -0.19 -16.19 -10.95
CA PHE A 157 -0.81 -16.66 -12.19
C PHE A 157 -0.14 -16.10 -13.46
N HIS A 158 1.04 -15.47 -13.33
CA HIS A 158 1.87 -14.96 -14.43
C HIS A 158 1.13 -14.01 -15.39
N ASN A 159 0.27 -13.13 -14.86
CA ASN A 159 -0.49 -12.17 -15.67
C ASN A 159 0.15 -10.77 -15.63
N PRO A 160 0.67 -10.27 -16.78
CA PRO A 160 1.41 -9.01 -16.86
C PRO A 160 0.55 -7.79 -16.49
N THR A 161 -0.74 -7.83 -16.79
CA THR A 161 -1.68 -6.73 -16.51
C THR A 161 -1.83 -6.50 -15.01
N TYR A 162 -1.91 -7.57 -14.22
CA TYR A 162 -1.94 -7.50 -12.76
C TYR A 162 -0.61 -7.08 -12.13
N LEU A 163 0.50 -7.26 -12.86
CA LEU A 163 1.81 -6.77 -12.48
C LEU A 163 2.03 -5.31 -12.89
N SER A 164 1.08 -4.67 -13.58
CA SER A 164 1.25 -3.36 -14.20
C SER A 164 2.45 -3.33 -15.17
N MET A 165 2.76 -4.48 -15.79
CA MET A 165 3.70 -4.56 -16.91
C MET A 165 2.99 -4.01 -18.15
N GLY A 166 3.28 -2.76 -18.46
CA GLY A 166 2.82 -2.12 -19.69
C GLY A 166 3.86 -2.28 -20.79
N LEU A 167 4.36 -1.14 -21.25
CA LEU A 167 5.31 -1.02 -22.36
C LEU A 167 6.70 -1.59 -22.06
N ASP A 168 7.07 -1.69 -20.80
CA ASP A 168 8.36 -2.20 -20.32
C ASP A 168 8.08 -3.20 -19.18
N SER A 169 8.52 -4.45 -19.35
CA SER A 169 8.34 -5.54 -18.38
C SER A 169 8.99 -5.24 -17.03
N ARG A 170 10.01 -4.38 -17.01
CA ARG A 170 10.76 -3.98 -15.82
C ARG A 170 9.95 -3.06 -14.91
N VAL A 171 8.99 -2.30 -15.47
CA VAL A 171 8.16 -1.32 -14.75
C VAL A 171 7.14 -1.99 -13.83
N GLY A 172 6.90 -3.29 -13.96
CA GLY A 172 5.93 -3.98 -13.11
C GLY A 172 6.27 -3.95 -11.61
N ILE A 173 5.36 -4.45 -10.77
CA ILE A 173 5.61 -4.59 -9.33
C ILE A 173 6.49 -5.82 -9.08
N SER A 174 7.68 -5.60 -8.51
CA SER A 174 8.55 -6.70 -8.07
C SER A 174 8.17 -7.29 -6.71
N ILE A 175 8.56 -8.53 -6.46
CA ILE A 175 8.34 -9.19 -5.15
C ILE A 175 9.02 -8.39 -4.03
N LEU A 176 10.24 -7.87 -4.28
CA LEU A 176 10.95 -7.03 -3.31
C LEU A 176 10.14 -5.77 -2.96
N GLU A 177 9.58 -5.11 -3.97
CA GLU A 177 8.74 -3.93 -3.80
C GLU A 177 7.46 -4.27 -3.03
N MET A 178 6.81 -5.39 -3.32
CA MET A 178 5.66 -5.88 -2.54
C MET A 178 6.02 -6.13 -1.09
N CYS A 179 7.17 -6.74 -0.81
CA CYS A 179 7.63 -6.97 0.57
C CYS A 179 7.81 -5.65 1.33
N PHE A 180 8.41 -4.63 0.71
CA PHE A 180 8.55 -3.32 1.34
C PHE A 180 7.21 -2.61 1.52
N MET A 181 6.30 -2.68 0.54
CA MET A 181 4.98 -2.08 0.65
C MET A 181 4.13 -2.78 1.73
N ALA A 182 4.22 -4.11 1.84
CA ALA A 182 3.58 -4.86 2.91
C ALA A 182 4.16 -4.52 4.28
N ALA A 183 5.49 -4.40 4.39
CA ALA A 183 6.15 -3.95 5.61
C ALA A 183 5.75 -2.51 5.99
N LEU A 184 5.62 -1.63 4.99
CA LEU A 184 5.16 -0.25 5.18
C LEU A 184 3.72 -0.23 5.70
N ALA A 185 2.82 -1.02 5.10
CA ALA A 185 1.44 -1.17 5.55
C ALA A 185 1.38 -1.69 6.99
N ALA A 186 2.13 -2.74 7.31
CA ALA A 186 2.21 -3.31 8.65
C ALA A 186 2.73 -2.29 9.67
N SER A 187 3.82 -1.57 9.35
CA SER A 187 4.33 -0.50 10.21
C SER A 187 3.28 0.59 10.45
N THR A 188 2.56 0.99 9.39
CA THR A 188 1.48 1.97 9.46
C THR A 188 0.38 1.54 10.43
N ILE A 189 -0.13 0.32 10.25
CA ILE A 189 -1.20 -0.26 11.08
C ILE A 189 -0.76 -0.39 12.55
N LEU A 190 0.46 -0.86 12.80
CA LEU A 190 0.99 -1.08 14.14
C LEU A 190 1.33 0.23 14.87
N SER A 191 1.69 1.28 14.12
CA SER A 191 2.01 2.59 14.69
C SER A 191 0.77 3.42 15.02
N ASN A 192 -0.34 3.26 14.28
CA ASN A 192 -1.58 3.99 14.52
C ASN A 192 -2.48 3.27 15.53
N LYS A 193 -2.43 3.71 16.79
CA LYS A 193 -3.24 3.17 17.89
C LYS A 193 -4.71 3.58 17.84
N ASN A 194 -5.05 4.57 17.02
CA ASN A 194 -6.38 5.16 16.95
C ASN A 194 -7.26 4.54 15.86
N LEU A 195 -6.74 3.58 15.09
CA LEU A 195 -7.53 2.86 14.07
C LEU A 195 -8.79 2.28 14.70
N PHE A 196 -9.91 2.46 14.00
CA PHE A 196 -11.17 1.86 14.44
C PHE A 196 -11.06 0.33 14.47
N LEU A 197 -10.31 -0.26 13.53
CA LEU A 197 -10.02 -1.69 13.51
C LEU A 197 -9.53 -2.21 14.86
N TRP A 198 -8.63 -1.50 15.54
CA TRP A 198 -8.13 -1.96 16.84
C TRP A 198 -9.22 -1.93 17.92
N GLN A 199 -10.10 -0.94 17.89
CA GLN A 199 -11.23 -0.84 18.81
C GLN A 199 -12.22 -1.98 18.55
N PHE A 200 -12.54 -2.22 17.29
CA PHE A 200 -13.42 -3.31 16.85
C PHE A 200 -12.89 -4.68 17.28
N LEU A 201 -11.62 -4.97 17.03
CA LEU A 201 -10.98 -6.26 17.39
C LEU A 201 -10.87 -6.47 18.91
N LYS A 202 -10.76 -5.39 19.70
CA LYS A 202 -10.79 -5.44 21.17
C LYS A 202 -12.19 -5.75 21.73
N GLY A 203 -13.25 -5.59 20.93
CA GLY A 203 -14.65 -5.82 21.34
C GLY A 203 -15.02 -7.28 21.61
N GLY A 204 -14.20 -8.26 21.20
CA GLY A 204 -14.37 -9.67 21.55
C GLY A 204 -13.93 -10.64 20.45
N VAL A 205 -13.92 -11.94 20.76
CA VAL A 205 -13.51 -13.01 19.83
C VAL A 205 -14.43 -13.08 18.60
N GLY A 206 -15.73 -12.83 18.77
CA GLY A 206 -16.67 -12.78 17.64
C GLY A 206 -16.29 -11.74 16.59
N ASN A 207 -15.88 -10.54 17.01
CA ASN A 207 -15.41 -9.48 16.13
C ASN A 207 -14.12 -9.88 15.40
N GLN A 208 -13.21 -10.56 16.10
CA GLN A 208 -11.96 -11.04 15.51
C GLN A 208 -12.23 -12.08 14.42
N ILE A 209 -13.09 -13.07 14.69
CA ILE A 209 -13.48 -14.10 13.71
C ILE A 209 -14.17 -13.43 12.51
N LEU A 210 -15.11 -12.52 12.75
CA LEU A 210 -15.83 -11.83 11.69
C LEU A 210 -14.90 -11.01 10.80
N PHE A 211 -13.98 -10.25 11.40
CA PHE A 211 -12.98 -9.51 10.64
C PHE A 211 -12.07 -10.46 9.85
N ILE A 212 -11.60 -11.55 10.44
CA ILE A 212 -10.79 -12.56 9.74
C ILE A 212 -11.54 -13.10 8.53
N VAL A 213 -12.84 -13.42 8.65
CA VAL A 213 -13.65 -13.92 7.54
C VAL A 213 -13.79 -12.87 6.44
N LEU A 214 -14.09 -11.62 6.78
CA LEU A 214 -14.21 -10.52 5.81
C LEU A 214 -12.87 -10.24 5.11
N PHE A 215 -11.80 -10.15 5.89
CA PHE A 215 -10.44 -9.89 5.41
C PHE A 215 -9.89 -11.06 4.58
N ALA A 216 -10.20 -12.30 4.96
CA ALA A 216 -9.89 -13.47 4.16
C ALA A 216 -10.69 -13.45 2.85
N ASN A 217 -11.99 -13.15 2.90
CA ASN A 217 -12.84 -13.15 1.73
C ASN A 217 -12.34 -12.17 0.65
N GLN A 218 -11.92 -10.96 1.01
CA GLN A 218 -11.42 -9.98 0.02
C GLN A 218 -10.15 -10.42 -0.72
N TYR A 219 -9.31 -11.30 -0.17
CA TYR A 219 -8.04 -11.71 -0.80
C TYR A 219 -7.98 -13.18 -1.21
N ILE A 220 -8.68 -14.07 -0.51
CA ILE A 220 -8.69 -15.51 -0.76
C ILE A 220 -9.76 -15.88 -1.79
N ALA A 221 -10.94 -15.26 -1.75
CA ALA A 221 -12.00 -15.58 -2.71
C ALA A 221 -11.58 -15.36 -4.19
N PRO A 222 -10.86 -14.26 -4.54
CA PRO A 222 -10.31 -14.09 -5.89
C PRO A 222 -9.33 -15.22 -6.26
N LEU A 223 -8.47 -15.64 -5.33
CA LEU A 223 -7.50 -16.72 -5.56
C LEU A 223 -8.18 -18.08 -5.76
N LEU A 224 -9.22 -18.37 -4.97
CA LEU A 224 -10.01 -19.59 -5.13
C LEU A 224 -10.73 -19.61 -6.48
N TYR A 225 -11.36 -18.50 -6.86
CA TYR A 225 -11.98 -18.36 -8.18
C TYR A 225 -10.98 -18.72 -9.29
N LEU A 226 -9.82 -18.07 -9.29
CA LEU A 226 -8.77 -18.33 -10.29
C LEU A 226 -8.24 -19.76 -10.25
N PHE A 227 -8.15 -20.37 -9.07
CA PHE A 227 -7.71 -21.76 -8.95
C PHE A 227 -8.67 -22.73 -9.64
N PHE A 228 -9.98 -22.44 -9.62
CA PHE A 228 -11.01 -23.27 -10.25
C PHE A 228 -11.24 -22.92 -11.73
N THR A 229 -10.95 -21.70 -12.16
CA THR A 229 -11.17 -21.24 -13.55
C THR A 229 -9.89 -21.17 -14.38
N LYS A 230 -8.85 -21.93 -14.00
CA LYS A 230 -7.48 -21.87 -14.56
C LYS A 230 -7.39 -21.77 -16.08
N ASP A 231 -8.30 -22.40 -16.82
CA ASP A 231 -8.27 -22.43 -18.29
C ASP A 231 -8.74 -21.11 -18.95
N ALA A 232 -9.38 -20.20 -18.20
CA ALA A 232 -9.86 -18.91 -18.71
C ALA A 232 -8.83 -17.76 -18.58
N PHE A 233 -7.67 -18.03 -17.95
CA PHE A 233 -6.71 -16.99 -17.54
C PHE A 233 -5.58 -16.71 -18.56
N GLU A 234 -5.62 -17.33 -19.74
CA GLU A 234 -4.71 -16.96 -20.85
C GLU A 234 -4.98 -15.55 -21.39
N GLN A 235 -6.07 -14.91 -20.97
CA GLN A 235 -6.36 -13.52 -21.33
C GLN A 235 -5.52 -12.57 -20.47
N GLN A 236 -4.65 -11.79 -21.12
CA GLN A 236 -3.84 -10.71 -20.53
C GLN A 236 -4.69 -9.51 -20.06
N ALA A 237 -5.89 -9.74 -19.54
CA ALA A 237 -6.86 -8.72 -19.13
C ALA A 237 -7.32 -8.93 -17.68
N PHE A 238 -8.00 -7.94 -17.12
CA PHE A 238 -8.67 -8.07 -15.84
C PHE A 238 -9.92 -8.95 -15.98
N GLY A 239 -10.02 -10.00 -15.15
CA GLY A 239 -11.16 -10.92 -15.10
C GLY A 239 -12.11 -10.68 -13.92
N ALA A 240 -12.99 -11.66 -13.68
CA ALA A 240 -14.00 -11.59 -12.62
C ALA A 240 -13.40 -11.54 -11.21
N GLU A 241 -12.19 -12.06 -11.03
CA GLU A 241 -11.41 -12.00 -9.78
C GLU A 241 -11.21 -10.57 -9.28
N LEU A 242 -11.03 -9.59 -10.18
CA LEU A 242 -10.93 -8.18 -9.81
C LEU A 242 -12.25 -7.69 -9.19
N PHE A 243 -13.39 -8.05 -9.80
CA PHE A 243 -14.71 -7.71 -9.28
C PHE A 243 -14.97 -8.38 -7.93
N ILE A 244 -14.59 -9.65 -7.76
CA ILE A 244 -14.71 -10.37 -6.49
C ILE A 244 -13.88 -9.67 -5.40
N MET A 245 -12.65 -9.30 -5.71
CA MET A 245 -11.75 -8.63 -4.77
C MET A 245 -12.30 -7.26 -4.36
N ILE A 246 -12.67 -6.42 -5.33
CA ILE A 246 -13.25 -5.09 -5.06
C ILE A 246 -14.55 -5.21 -4.27
N GLY A 247 -15.42 -6.16 -4.63
CA GLY A 247 -16.64 -6.45 -3.89
C GLY A 247 -16.36 -6.81 -2.43
N GLY A 248 -15.35 -7.65 -2.18
CA GLY A 248 -14.89 -7.99 -0.83
C GLY A 248 -14.34 -6.80 -0.04
N VAL A 249 -13.55 -5.93 -0.68
CA VAL A 249 -13.03 -4.70 -0.06
C VAL A 249 -14.17 -3.75 0.31
N VAL A 250 -15.10 -3.51 -0.62
CA VAL A 250 -16.27 -2.65 -0.37
C VAL A 250 -17.15 -3.22 0.74
N ALA A 251 -17.37 -4.54 0.76
CA ALA A 251 -18.13 -5.19 1.83
C ALA A 251 -17.44 -5.04 3.19
N THR A 252 -16.13 -5.23 3.25
CA THR A 252 -15.34 -5.08 4.50
C THR A 252 -15.38 -3.64 5.01
N LEU A 253 -15.14 -2.67 4.14
CA LEU A 253 -15.18 -1.25 4.49
C LEU A 253 -16.59 -0.79 4.89
N GLY A 254 -17.61 -1.21 4.14
CA GLY A 254 -19.01 -0.90 4.45
C GLY A 254 -19.44 -1.48 5.80
N PHE A 255 -19.01 -2.71 6.10
CA PHE A 255 -19.24 -3.33 7.41
C PHE A 255 -18.55 -2.54 8.54
N LEU A 256 -17.26 -2.24 8.42
CA LEU A 256 -16.53 -1.48 9.44
C LEU A 256 -17.11 -0.08 9.65
N LEU A 257 -17.52 0.60 8.57
CA LEU A 257 -18.17 1.90 8.64
C LEU A 257 -19.52 1.83 9.35
N SER A 258 -20.32 0.79 9.08
CA SER A 258 -21.60 0.56 9.76
C SER A 258 -21.40 0.31 11.26
N GLN A 259 -20.40 -0.49 11.64
CA GLN A 259 -20.06 -0.72 13.04
C GLN A 259 -19.58 0.56 13.74
N ALA A 260 -18.74 1.36 13.07
CA ALA A 260 -18.28 2.64 13.60
C ALA A 260 -19.44 3.64 13.79
N TYR A 261 -20.43 3.63 12.89
CA TYR A 261 -21.63 4.44 13.02
C TYR A 261 -22.49 4.00 14.20
N ALA A 262 -22.76 2.69 14.33
CA ALA A 262 -23.56 2.14 15.42
C ALA A 262 -22.93 2.44 16.80
N GLN A 263 -21.61 2.29 16.91
CA GLN A 263 -20.89 2.57 18.15
C GLN A 263 -20.97 4.05 18.55
N ASN A 264 -20.87 4.98 17.58
CA ASN A 264 -21.03 6.40 17.87
C ASN A 264 -22.46 6.77 18.24
N LYS A 265 -23.47 6.16 17.60
CA LYS A 265 -24.88 6.39 17.95
C LYS A 265 -25.19 6.00 19.40
N ASN A 266 -24.73 4.83 19.83
CA ASN A 266 -24.94 4.36 21.20
C ASN A 266 -24.27 5.24 22.26
N VAL A 267 -23.16 5.92 21.93
CA VAL A 267 -22.50 6.89 22.82
C VAL A 267 -23.35 8.15 22.99
N VAL A 268 -23.99 8.62 21.92
CA VAL A 268 -24.85 9.82 21.98
C VAL A 268 -26.14 9.54 22.77
N GLU A 269 -26.75 8.37 22.58
CA GLU A 269 -28.00 8.00 23.28
C GLU A 269 -27.82 7.74 24.79
N HIS A 270 -26.60 7.42 25.26
CA HIS A 270 -26.29 7.27 26.69
C HIS A 270 -25.79 8.54 27.40
N GLN A 271 -25.63 9.65 26.65
CA GLN A 271 -25.24 10.95 27.20
C GLN A 271 -26.40 11.96 27.28
N VAL A 272 -27.60 11.56 26.83
CA VAL A 272 -28.87 12.30 26.92
C VAL A 272 -29.75 11.65 27.97
#